data_AF-A0A397HMZ1-F1
#
_entry.id   AF-A0A397HMZ1-F1
#
_cell.length_a   1.000
_cell.length_b   1.000
_cell.length_c   1.000
_cell.angle_alpha   90.00
_cell.angle_beta   90.00
_cell.angle_gamma   90.00
#
_symmetry.space_group_name_H-M   'P 1'
#
loop_
_entity.id
_entity.type
_entity.pdbx_description
1 polymer ?
#
loop_
_entity_poly.entity_id
_entity_poly.type
_entity_poly.pdbx_seq_one_letter_code
_entity_poly.pdbx_strand_id
1 'polypeptide(L)'
;MSDFKFNGQKPDADLIASIVKLLDAHGIPNVMWGAYALIRYGAPLVIEDFTFVIPDQHIDRAREVLLAANFPPCPKGDDCPLIQPNIDLPHPYAHFDLDDYGPPRHWHCSRLELHKKSRLLWTLPDIPLGAPAPDDPNYMLVTDDRLEEYDPRMHIGRVPYTHYPVKIPTLVRYAESLAYLYLRDKSSEMSLFPGIFVERAQPICFTGDPENLIQVDIIPPHLPPYLPAHAVTLGSVNPNHLHFLAPLDLLVYKIHCCSMRPSSDKRRQDARDAQKLVNILSGQGGIALDNSQLQAVLSGLDGMLEYSGETREWWESALGLSG
;
A
#
# COMPACT_ATOMS: atom_id res chain seq x y z
N MET A 1 -14.05 32.98 -5.47
CA MET A 1 -13.46 32.54 -4.19
C MET A 1 -14.56 31.84 -3.42
N SER A 2 -14.33 30.66 -2.84
CA SER A 2 -15.40 30.03 -2.06
C SER A 2 -15.47 30.72 -0.70
N ASP A 3 -16.65 31.22 -0.34
CA ASP A 3 -16.89 31.88 0.96
C ASP A 3 -17.09 30.85 2.09
N PHE A 4 -16.56 29.63 1.93
CA PHE A 4 -16.76 28.56 2.90
C PHE A 4 -16.09 28.90 4.23
N LYS A 5 -16.84 28.72 5.32
CA LYS A 5 -16.36 28.83 6.70
C LYS A 5 -16.76 27.56 7.45
N PHE A 6 -15.80 26.94 8.11
CA PHE A 6 -16.07 25.90 9.08
C PHE A 6 -16.81 26.50 10.27
N ASN A 7 -17.87 25.82 10.70
CA ASN A 7 -18.73 26.22 11.81
C ASN A 7 -19.16 25.02 12.67
N GLY A 8 -18.34 23.96 12.69
CA GLY A 8 -18.64 22.72 13.41
C GLY A 8 -19.47 21.72 12.59
N GLN A 9 -19.37 21.76 11.26
CA GLN A 9 -20.01 20.75 10.41
C GLN A 9 -19.48 19.34 10.75
N LYS A 10 -20.35 18.34 10.59
CA LYS A 10 -20.00 16.94 10.85
C LYS A 10 -18.87 16.47 9.91
N PRO A 11 -17.99 15.57 10.36
CA PRO A 11 -17.03 14.91 9.49
C PRO A 11 -17.71 13.93 8.52
N ASP A 12 -18.16 14.44 7.37
CA ASP A 12 -18.76 13.64 6.29
C ASP A 12 -18.22 14.00 4.88
N ALA A 13 -18.80 13.37 3.86
CA ALA A 13 -18.43 13.59 2.45
C ALA A 13 -18.70 15.02 1.96
N ASP A 14 -19.69 15.73 2.53
CA ASP A 14 -20.02 17.11 2.15
C ASP A 14 -18.98 18.10 2.70
N LEU A 15 -18.49 17.85 3.93
CA LEU A 15 -17.37 18.61 4.48
C LEU A 15 -16.09 18.38 3.66
N ILE A 16 -15.79 17.13 3.29
CA ILE A 16 -14.65 16.81 2.41
C ILE A 16 -14.78 17.58 1.08
N ALA A 17 -15.95 17.50 0.43
CA ALA A 17 -16.21 18.22 -0.81
C ALA A 17 -16.02 19.74 -0.67
N SER A 18 -16.46 20.30 0.46
CA SER A 18 -16.31 21.74 0.76
C SER A 18 -14.84 22.14 0.93
N ILE A 19 -14.03 21.30 1.58
CA ILE A 19 -12.58 21.51 1.74
C ILE A 19 -11.87 21.43 0.39
N VAL A 20 -12.16 20.40 -0.42
CA VAL A 20 -11.55 20.24 -1.76
C VAL A 20 -11.88 21.46 -2.62
N LYS A 21 -13.15 21.88 -2.65
CA LYS A 21 -13.60 23.06 -3.40
C LYS A 21 -12.90 24.34 -2.94
N LEU A 22 -12.68 24.49 -1.63
CA LEU A 22 -11.92 25.61 -1.06
C LEU A 22 -10.46 25.60 -1.54
N LEU A 23 -9.77 24.46 -1.46
CA LEU A 23 -8.38 24.33 -1.90
C LEU A 23 -8.24 24.58 -3.41
N ASP A 24 -9.12 23.98 -4.22
CA ASP A 24 -9.15 24.17 -5.68
C ASP A 24 -9.38 25.64 -6.06
N ALA A 25 -10.31 26.32 -5.39
CA ALA A 25 -10.60 27.74 -5.62
C ALA A 25 -9.41 28.66 -5.31
N HIS A 26 -8.45 28.19 -4.51
CA HIS A 26 -7.20 28.88 -4.20
C HIS A 26 -6.01 28.39 -5.04
N GLY A 27 -6.24 27.50 -6.01
CA GLY A 27 -5.17 26.99 -6.88
C GLY A 27 -4.24 26.01 -6.16
N ILE A 28 -4.75 25.24 -5.19
CA ILE A 28 -3.97 24.30 -4.38
C ILE A 28 -4.31 22.86 -4.79
N PRO A 29 -3.40 22.16 -5.49
CA PRO A 29 -3.59 20.75 -5.79
C PRO A 29 -3.65 19.93 -4.50
N ASN A 30 -4.55 18.95 -4.47
CA ASN A 30 -4.81 18.12 -3.30
C ASN A 30 -5.32 16.74 -3.74
N VAL A 31 -5.09 15.73 -2.91
CA VAL A 31 -5.63 14.37 -3.08
C VAL A 31 -5.93 13.78 -1.70
N MET A 32 -7.02 13.04 -1.58
CA MET A 32 -7.40 12.35 -0.35
C MET A 32 -6.56 11.09 -0.13
N TRP A 33 -6.27 10.80 1.12
CA TRP A 33 -5.56 9.62 1.60
C TRP A 33 -6.26 9.04 2.85
N GLY A 34 -5.89 7.83 3.27
CA GLY A 34 -6.38 7.23 4.52
C GLY A 34 -7.75 6.59 4.42
N ALA A 35 -8.50 6.59 5.54
CA ALA A 35 -9.76 5.86 5.70
C ALA A 35 -10.79 6.21 4.62
N TYR A 36 -10.91 7.50 4.26
CA TYR A 36 -11.86 7.92 3.22
C TYR A 36 -11.57 7.28 1.86
N ALA A 37 -10.30 7.22 1.45
CA ALA A 37 -9.91 6.58 0.19
C ALA A 37 -10.20 5.06 0.23
N LEU A 38 -9.87 4.41 1.35
CA LEU A 38 -10.11 2.97 1.55
C LEU A 38 -11.59 2.60 1.47
N ILE A 39 -12.48 3.41 2.04
CA ILE A 39 -13.94 3.21 1.96
C ILE A 39 -14.45 3.31 0.52
N ARG A 40 -13.84 4.17 -0.32
CA ARG A 40 -14.18 4.20 -1.75
C ARG A 40 -13.78 2.90 -2.46
N TYR A 41 -12.75 2.21 -2.01
CA TYR A 41 -12.35 0.88 -2.51
C TYR A 41 -13.14 -0.28 -1.91
N GLY A 42 -14.19 -0.02 -1.12
CA GLY A 42 -15.04 -1.06 -0.51
C GLY A 42 -14.65 -1.48 0.90
N ALA A 43 -13.61 -0.90 1.51
CA ALA A 43 -13.24 -1.25 2.88
C ALA A 43 -14.28 -0.76 3.90
N PRO A 44 -14.79 -1.61 4.81
CA PRO A 44 -15.83 -1.24 5.77
C PRO A 44 -15.23 -0.51 6.99
N LEU A 45 -14.70 0.69 6.77
CA LEU A 45 -14.08 1.53 7.81
C LEU A 45 -15.00 2.68 8.23
N VAL A 46 -14.78 3.18 9.45
CA VAL A 46 -15.38 4.43 9.93
C VAL A 46 -14.45 5.58 9.59
N ILE A 47 -15.01 6.71 9.13
CA ILE A 47 -14.23 7.93 8.90
C ILE A 47 -14.08 8.64 10.25
N GLU A 48 -12.90 8.50 10.86
CA GLU A 48 -12.53 9.26 12.06
C GLU A 48 -11.67 10.49 11.70
N ASP A 49 -10.92 10.42 10.61
CA ASP A 49 -9.99 11.46 10.17
C ASP A 49 -10.07 11.73 8.66
N PHE A 50 -9.78 12.97 8.29
CA PHE A 50 -9.65 13.42 6.92
C PHE A 50 -8.20 13.73 6.60
N THR A 51 -7.64 13.01 5.64
CA THR A 51 -6.23 13.16 5.30
C THR A 51 -6.08 13.68 3.89
N PHE A 52 -5.51 14.88 3.77
CA PHE A 52 -5.19 15.51 2.50
C PHE A 52 -3.69 15.50 2.27
N VAL A 53 -3.27 15.00 1.12
CA VAL A 53 -1.89 15.12 0.65
C VAL A 53 -1.79 16.34 -0.25
N ILE A 54 -0.88 17.24 0.09
CA ILE A 54 -0.65 18.52 -0.61
C ILE A 54 0.77 18.54 -1.16
N PRO A 55 1.02 19.01 -2.40
CA PRO A 55 2.37 19.25 -2.88
C PRO A 55 3.12 20.18 -1.94
N ASP A 56 4.36 19.84 -1.63
CA ASP A 56 5.18 20.50 -0.62
C ASP A 56 5.22 22.03 -0.77
N GLN A 57 5.30 22.54 -2.01
CA GLN A 57 5.34 23.97 -2.29
C GLN A 57 4.03 24.73 -1.97
N HIS A 58 2.92 24.02 -1.76
CA HIS A 58 1.61 24.61 -1.47
C HIS A 58 1.14 24.38 -0.03
N ILE A 59 1.87 23.60 0.78
CA ILE A 59 1.33 23.11 2.06
C ILE A 59 1.14 24.22 3.10
N ASP A 60 2.04 25.21 3.13
CA ASP A 60 1.88 26.40 3.98
C ASP A 60 0.63 27.20 3.60
N ARG A 61 0.45 27.43 2.30
CA ARG A 61 -0.73 28.14 1.78
C ARG A 61 -2.02 27.36 2.05
N ALA A 62 -2.00 26.03 1.98
CA ALA A 62 -3.14 25.19 2.31
C ALA A 62 -3.54 25.34 3.78
N ARG A 63 -2.56 25.32 4.70
CA ARG A 63 -2.77 25.59 6.13
C ARG A 63 -3.38 26.97 6.34
N GLU A 64 -2.84 28.01 5.72
CA GLU A 64 -3.36 29.39 5.84
C GLU A 64 -4.78 29.54 5.32
N VAL A 65 -5.12 28.89 4.20
CA VAL A 65 -6.48 28.90 3.64
C VAL A 65 -7.47 28.24 4.61
N LEU A 66 -7.10 27.13 5.23
CA LEU A 66 -7.96 26.46 6.22
C LEU A 66 -8.12 27.28 7.50
N LEU A 67 -7.05 27.90 8.01
CA LEU A 67 -7.12 28.83 9.13
C LEU A 67 -8.04 30.02 8.81
N ALA A 68 -7.89 30.62 7.63
CA ALA A 68 -8.75 31.70 7.17
C ALA A 68 -10.21 31.25 7.01
N ALA A 69 -10.46 29.96 6.77
CA ALA A 69 -11.78 29.35 6.72
C ALA A 69 -12.31 28.89 8.08
N ASN A 70 -11.73 29.33 9.19
CA ASN A 70 -12.13 29.03 10.57
C ASN A 70 -11.96 27.57 11.00
N PHE A 71 -11.12 26.77 10.32
CA PHE A 71 -10.72 25.48 10.87
C PHE A 71 -9.87 25.71 12.13
N PRO A 72 -10.25 25.15 13.29
CA PRO A 72 -9.57 25.42 14.54
C PRO A 72 -8.21 24.70 14.54
N PRO A 73 -7.10 25.42 14.77
CA PRO A 73 -5.80 24.78 14.91
C PRO A 73 -5.76 23.92 16.18
N CYS A 74 -4.88 22.92 16.19
CA CYS A 74 -4.61 22.17 17.42
C CYS A 74 -4.21 23.11 18.57
N PRO A 75 -4.84 23.02 19.75
CA PRO A 75 -4.52 23.88 20.89
C PRO A 75 -3.12 23.63 21.45
N LYS A 76 -2.53 22.45 21.15
CA LYS A 76 -1.16 22.11 21.56
C LYS A 76 -0.11 22.61 20.58
N GLY A 77 -0.49 23.08 19.38
CA GLY A 77 0.45 23.56 18.37
C GLY A 77 1.62 22.60 18.16
N ASP A 78 2.84 23.13 18.22
CA ASP A 78 4.10 22.39 18.05
C ASP A 78 4.36 21.33 19.13
N ASP A 79 3.74 21.46 20.32
CA ASP A 79 3.85 20.50 21.42
C ASP A 79 2.86 19.33 21.29
N CYS A 80 2.11 19.25 20.19
CA CYS A 80 1.15 18.17 19.99
C CYS A 80 1.88 16.83 19.80
N PRO A 81 1.62 15.78 20.61
CA PRO A 81 2.27 14.47 20.49
C PRO A 81 2.18 13.86 19.08
N LEU A 82 1.13 14.18 18.32
CA LEU A 82 0.89 13.66 16.96
C LEU A 82 1.90 14.15 15.92
N ILE A 83 2.57 15.28 16.17
CA ILE A 83 3.62 15.82 15.30
C ILE A 83 5.02 15.68 15.94
N GLN A 84 5.09 15.07 17.13
CA GLN A 84 6.34 14.84 17.84
C GLN A 84 7.03 13.58 17.31
N PRO A 85 8.36 13.61 17.13
CA PRO A 85 9.14 12.58 16.42
C PRO A 85 9.16 11.18 17.07
N ASN A 86 8.49 10.99 18.20
CA ASN A 86 8.48 9.76 18.99
C ASN A 86 7.32 8.80 18.60
N ILE A 87 6.58 9.09 17.54
CA ILE A 87 5.49 8.23 17.03
C ILE A 87 5.90 7.66 15.67
N ASP A 88 5.83 6.34 15.51
CA ASP A 88 6.23 5.61 14.27
C ASP A 88 5.24 5.78 13.09
N LEU A 89 4.44 6.85 13.09
CA LEU A 89 3.47 7.13 12.04
C LEU A 89 3.95 8.28 11.15
N PRO A 90 3.48 8.37 9.89
CA PRO A 90 3.73 9.55 9.08
C PRO A 90 3.20 10.78 9.80
N HIS A 91 4.08 11.73 10.12
CA HIS A 91 3.73 12.90 10.89
C HIS A 91 2.99 13.91 9.99
N PRO A 92 1.76 14.32 10.33
CA PRO A 92 1.09 15.37 9.58
C PRO A 92 1.90 16.67 9.67
N TYR A 93 1.93 17.43 8.59
CA TYR A 93 2.50 18.77 8.59
C TYR A 93 1.69 19.72 9.46
N ALA A 94 0.37 19.60 9.41
CA ALA A 94 -0.58 20.34 10.22
C ALA A 94 -1.82 19.49 10.45
N HIS A 95 -2.49 19.70 11.58
CA HIS A 95 -3.80 19.13 11.83
C HIS A 95 -4.75 20.14 12.50
N PHE A 96 -6.04 19.92 12.31
CA PHE A 96 -7.13 20.74 12.82
C PHE A 96 -8.15 19.85 13.54
N ASP A 97 -8.66 20.31 14.68
CA ASP A 97 -9.57 19.55 15.52
C ASP A 97 -11.02 19.82 15.08
N LEU A 98 -11.72 18.83 14.55
CA LEU A 98 -13.08 19.02 14.04
C LEU A 98 -14.16 18.86 15.11
N ASP A 99 -13.81 18.33 16.28
CA ASP A 99 -14.73 18.11 17.40
C ASP A 99 -14.62 19.21 18.47
N ASP A 100 -15.78 19.64 18.98
CA ASP A 100 -15.94 20.62 20.08
C ASP A 100 -16.12 19.93 21.46
N TYR A 101 -15.97 18.61 21.54
CA TYR A 101 -16.28 17.83 22.75
C TYR A 101 -15.19 17.89 23.83
N GLY A 102 -14.88 19.08 24.36
CA GLY A 102 -14.27 19.27 25.68
C GLY A 102 -12.95 18.52 25.97
N PRO A 103 -12.48 18.51 27.23
CA PRO A 103 -11.17 17.94 27.58
C PRO A 103 -11.09 16.42 27.34
N PRO A 104 -9.87 15.88 27.16
CA PRO A 104 -9.62 14.62 26.45
C PRO A 104 -10.00 13.44 27.33
N ARG A 105 -11.18 12.86 27.12
CA ARG A 105 -11.48 11.55 27.69
C ARG A 105 -11.41 10.40 26.69
N HIS A 106 -11.27 10.68 25.40
CA HIS A 106 -11.16 9.63 24.39
C HIS A 106 -10.13 10.02 23.32
N TRP A 107 -9.32 9.05 22.93
CA TRP A 107 -8.28 9.12 21.90
C TRP A 107 -8.82 9.34 20.47
N HIS A 108 -10.10 9.69 20.34
CA HIS A 108 -10.83 9.82 19.08
C HIS A 108 -11.36 11.25 18.97
N CYS A 109 -10.49 12.19 18.59
CA CYS A 109 -10.91 13.49 18.07
C CYS A 109 -10.93 13.37 16.55
N SER A 110 -12.06 13.73 15.95
CA SER A 110 -12.20 13.86 14.51
C SER A 110 -11.24 14.94 14.04
N ARG A 111 -10.37 14.63 13.07
CA ARG A 111 -9.27 15.52 12.68
C ARG A 111 -9.20 15.70 11.18
N LEU A 112 -8.79 16.90 10.78
CA LEU A 112 -8.33 17.19 9.43
C LEU A 112 -6.81 17.27 9.44
N GLU A 113 -6.14 16.45 8.65
CA GLU A 113 -4.68 16.36 8.55
C GLU A 113 -4.18 16.77 7.17
N LEU A 114 -3.10 17.55 7.15
CA LEU A 114 -2.35 17.89 5.94
C LEU A 114 -1.01 17.17 5.94
N HIS A 115 -0.73 16.44 4.87
CA HIS A 115 0.53 15.75 4.68
C HIS A 115 1.27 16.26 3.44
N LYS A 116 2.59 16.31 3.53
CA LYS A 116 3.45 16.62 2.38
C LYS A 116 3.41 15.46 1.38
N LYS A 117 3.28 15.77 0.10
CA LYS A 117 3.40 14.78 -0.99
C LYS A 117 4.71 14.02 -0.89
N SER A 118 5.83 14.71 -0.63
CA SER A 118 7.15 14.08 -0.46
C SER A 118 7.24 13.06 0.68
N ARG A 119 6.28 13.08 1.62
CA ARG A 119 6.23 12.15 2.75
C ARG A 119 5.33 10.95 2.52
N LEU A 120 4.24 11.07 1.79
CA LEU A 120 3.30 9.96 1.58
C LEU A 120 3.32 9.39 0.16
N LEU A 121 3.52 10.23 -0.85
CA LEU A 121 3.32 9.91 -2.26
C LEU A 121 4.54 10.33 -3.10
N TRP A 122 5.77 10.13 -2.59
CA TRP A 122 7.00 10.61 -3.25
C TRP A 122 7.30 9.92 -4.58
N THR A 123 6.71 8.75 -4.81
CA THR A 123 6.87 7.98 -6.06
C THR A 123 5.83 8.34 -7.12
N LEU A 124 4.77 9.06 -6.76
CA LEU A 124 3.70 9.44 -7.69
C LEU A 124 4.05 10.75 -8.44
N PRO A 125 3.50 10.96 -9.65
CA PRO A 125 3.65 12.22 -10.37
C PRO A 125 2.97 13.37 -9.64
N ASP A 126 3.08 14.59 -10.15
CA ASP A 126 2.47 15.75 -9.52
C ASP A 126 0.95 15.65 -9.46
N ILE A 127 0.40 16.09 -8.32
CA ILE A 127 -1.05 16.06 -8.08
C ILE A 127 -1.70 17.11 -8.99
N PRO A 128 -2.72 16.74 -9.79
CA PRO A 128 -3.40 17.68 -10.68
C PRO A 128 -4.24 18.68 -9.88
N LEU A 129 -4.28 19.93 -10.36
CA LEU A 129 -5.11 20.99 -9.75
C LEU A 129 -6.62 20.74 -9.97
N GLY A 130 -7.00 20.18 -11.12
CA GLY A 130 -8.38 19.82 -11.45
C GLY A 130 -8.63 18.32 -11.44
N ALA A 131 -9.72 17.89 -12.09
CA ALA A 131 -9.97 16.48 -12.32
C ALA A 131 -8.83 15.86 -13.16
N PRO A 132 -8.33 14.67 -12.78
CA PRO A 132 -7.41 13.91 -13.64
C PRO A 132 -8.12 13.46 -14.93
N ALA A 133 -7.35 13.00 -15.91
CA ALA A 133 -7.93 12.35 -17.08
C ALA A 133 -8.74 11.10 -16.66
N PRO A 134 -9.85 10.75 -17.36
CA PRO A 134 -10.66 9.59 -17.00
C PRO A 134 -9.89 8.27 -16.91
N ASP A 135 -8.83 8.12 -17.70
CA ASP A 135 -7.95 6.96 -17.77
C ASP A 135 -6.59 7.20 -17.08
N ASP A 136 -6.46 8.25 -16.27
CA ASP A 136 -5.22 8.55 -15.56
C ASP A 136 -4.83 7.35 -14.67
N PRO A 137 -3.60 6.81 -14.80
CA PRO A 137 -3.19 5.61 -14.08
C PRO A 137 -2.86 5.88 -12.61
N ASN A 138 -2.68 7.14 -12.21
CA ASN A 138 -2.17 7.51 -10.89
C ASN A 138 -3.24 8.10 -9.98
N TYR A 139 -4.12 8.92 -10.53
CA TYR A 139 -5.18 9.61 -9.80
C TYR A 139 -6.53 9.35 -10.44
N MET A 140 -7.58 9.35 -9.62
CA MET A 140 -8.95 9.22 -10.08
C MET A 140 -9.90 9.99 -9.18
N LEU A 141 -11.13 10.17 -9.63
CA LEU A 141 -12.17 10.78 -8.82
C LEU A 141 -12.88 9.72 -7.98
N VAL A 142 -13.44 10.11 -6.83
CA VAL A 142 -14.32 9.23 -6.03
C VAL A 142 -15.61 8.84 -6.75
N THR A 143 -15.91 9.49 -7.88
CA THR A 143 -17.03 9.20 -8.77
C THR A 143 -16.63 8.33 -9.97
N ASP A 144 -15.36 7.90 -10.07
CA ASP A 144 -14.82 7.21 -11.24
C ASP A 144 -15.43 5.82 -11.41
N ASP A 145 -15.73 5.43 -12.66
CA ASP A 145 -16.39 4.16 -12.97
C ASP A 145 -15.54 2.92 -12.66
N ARG A 146 -14.23 3.08 -12.43
CA ARG A 146 -13.34 2.00 -11.95
C ARG A 146 -13.65 1.57 -10.51
N LEU A 147 -14.41 2.35 -9.75
CA LEU A 147 -14.86 2.00 -8.40
C LEU A 147 -16.14 1.16 -8.45
N GLU A 148 -16.29 0.29 -7.45
CA GLU A 148 -17.51 -0.50 -7.24
C GLU A 148 -18.73 0.40 -7.01
N GLU A 149 -19.92 -0.11 -7.31
CA GLU A 149 -21.16 0.64 -7.11
C GLU A 149 -21.33 1.09 -5.66
N TYR A 150 -22.00 2.23 -5.48
CA TYR A 150 -22.25 2.78 -4.15
C TYR A 150 -23.13 1.83 -3.33
N ASP A 151 -22.67 1.43 -2.15
CA ASP A 151 -23.55 0.82 -1.15
C ASP A 151 -24.07 1.91 -0.21
N PRO A 152 -25.36 2.29 -0.27
CA PRO A 152 -25.92 3.32 0.59
C PRO A 152 -26.08 2.89 2.05
N ARG A 153 -26.03 1.59 2.37
CA ARG A 153 -26.11 1.07 3.74
C ARG A 153 -24.77 1.20 4.46
N MET A 154 -23.70 0.91 3.75
CA MET A 154 -22.33 0.97 4.28
C MET A 154 -21.60 2.28 3.94
N HIS A 155 -22.18 3.11 3.07
CA HIS A 155 -21.60 4.33 2.52
C HIS A 155 -20.25 4.13 1.83
N ILE A 156 -19.99 2.93 1.27
CA ILE A 156 -18.75 2.53 0.59
C ILE A 156 -18.92 2.59 -0.95
N GLY A 157 -17.81 2.52 -1.68
CA GLY A 157 -17.82 2.51 -3.15
C GLY A 157 -17.94 3.89 -3.80
N ARG A 158 -18.24 3.90 -5.09
CA ARG A 158 -18.31 5.07 -5.97
C ARG A 158 -19.33 6.10 -5.51
N VAL A 159 -18.91 7.33 -5.27
CA VAL A 159 -19.81 8.42 -4.87
C VAL A 159 -20.63 8.89 -6.08
N PRO A 160 -21.90 9.33 -5.91
CA PRO A 160 -22.70 9.85 -7.01
C PRO A 160 -22.05 11.06 -7.71
N TYR A 161 -22.14 11.12 -9.04
CA TYR A 161 -21.61 12.19 -9.91
C TYR A 161 -22.11 13.61 -9.56
N THR A 162 -23.17 13.73 -8.75
CA THR A 162 -23.68 15.01 -8.25
C THR A 162 -22.79 15.62 -7.16
N HIS A 163 -21.87 14.84 -6.56
CA HIS A 163 -20.94 15.34 -5.55
C HIS A 163 -19.78 16.08 -6.20
N TYR A 164 -19.19 17.00 -5.45
CA TYR A 164 -18.01 17.73 -5.92
C TYR A 164 -16.86 16.74 -6.20
N PRO A 165 -16.07 16.91 -7.28
CA PRO A 165 -15.00 15.99 -7.63
C PRO A 165 -13.91 15.98 -6.55
N VAL A 166 -13.78 14.83 -5.87
CA VAL A 166 -12.70 14.57 -4.90
C VAL A 166 -11.71 13.59 -5.51
N LYS A 167 -10.42 13.94 -5.45
CA LYS A 167 -9.32 13.11 -5.97
C LYS A 167 -8.87 12.08 -4.95
N ILE A 168 -8.62 10.86 -5.40
CA ILE A 168 -7.89 9.81 -4.67
C ILE A 168 -6.81 9.23 -5.61
N PRO A 169 -5.74 8.59 -5.10
CA PRO A 169 -4.91 7.74 -5.94
C PRO A 169 -5.76 6.64 -6.59
N THR A 170 -5.27 5.98 -7.63
CA THR A 170 -5.87 4.71 -8.05
C THR A 170 -5.58 3.63 -7.01
N LEU A 171 -6.40 2.57 -6.93
CA LEU A 171 -6.20 1.47 -5.97
C LEU A 171 -4.77 0.89 -6.06
N VAL A 172 -4.28 0.71 -7.29
CA VAL A 172 -2.93 0.21 -7.55
C VAL A 172 -1.87 1.14 -6.96
N ARG A 173 -1.95 2.46 -7.22
CA ARG A 173 -1.00 3.42 -6.66
C ARG A 173 -1.13 3.60 -5.15
N TYR A 174 -2.33 3.45 -4.61
CA TYR A 174 -2.56 3.47 -3.17
C TYR A 174 -1.83 2.30 -2.49
N ALA A 175 -2.00 1.08 -3.03
CA ALA A 175 -1.32 -0.11 -2.55
C ALA A 175 0.21 -0.02 -2.67
N GLU A 176 0.71 0.46 -3.82
CA GLU A 176 2.15 0.71 -4.02
C GLU A 176 2.69 1.71 -2.97
N SER A 177 1.97 2.81 -2.75
CA SER A 177 2.37 3.84 -1.79
C SER A 177 2.40 3.31 -0.36
N LEU A 178 1.42 2.48 0.04
CA LEU A 178 1.45 1.80 1.33
C LEU A 178 2.65 0.86 1.46
N ALA A 179 2.97 0.10 0.41
CA ALA A 179 4.14 -0.77 0.42
C ALA A 179 5.45 0.02 0.54
N TYR A 180 5.57 1.15 -0.17
CA TYR A 180 6.73 2.03 -0.06
C TYR A 180 6.87 2.65 1.33
N LEU A 181 5.76 3.09 1.94
CA LEU A 181 5.73 3.58 3.32
C LEU A 181 6.22 2.51 4.29
N TYR A 182 5.67 1.30 4.18
CA TYR A 182 6.07 0.16 5.01
C TYR A 182 7.58 -0.13 4.90
N LEU A 183 8.12 -0.18 3.68
CA LEU A 183 9.54 -0.46 3.43
C LEU A 183 10.45 0.65 3.97
N ARG A 184 10.09 1.93 3.75
CA ARG A 184 10.85 3.07 4.25
C ARG A 184 10.96 3.04 5.78
N ASP A 185 9.83 2.88 6.45
CA ASP A 185 9.75 3.05 7.91
C ASP A 185 10.28 1.80 8.66
N LYS A 186 10.19 0.60 8.05
CA LYS A 186 10.90 -0.61 8.55
C LYS A 186 12.42 -0.52 8.43
N SER A 187 12.94 0.10 7.37
CA SER A 187 14.39 0.22 7.17
C SER A 187 15.07 1.09 8.24
N SER A 188 14.35 2.06 8.82
CA SER A 188 14.85 2.89 9.92
C SER A 188 15.07 2.11 11.22
N GLU A 189 14.13 1.25 11.63
CA GLU A 189 14.25 0.47 12.87
C GLU A 189 15.41 -0.54 12.81
N MET A 190 15.62 -1.15 11.63
CA MET A 190 16.69 -2.13 11.42
C MET A 190 18.10 -1.55 11.50
N SER A 191 18.27 -0.26 11.20
CA SER A 191 19.57 0.41 11.25
C SER A 191 20.10 0.64 12.67
N LEU A 192 19.24 0.59 13.70
CA LEU A 192 19.60 0.86 15.09
C LEU A 192 20.24 -0.36 15.80
N PHE A 193 20.11 -1.58 15.26
CA PHE A 193 20.63 -2.81 15.88
C PHE A 193 21.09 -3.86 14.84
N PRO A 194 22.17 -3.61 14.09
CA PRO A 194 22.68 -4.58 13.12
C PRO A 194 23.19 -5.85 13.84
N GLY A 195 22.50 -6.97 13.66
CA GLY A 195 22.90 -8.29 14.19
C GLY A 195 21.94 -8.94 15.19
N ILE A 196 20.91 -8.23 15.66
CA ILE A 196 19.84 -8.81 16.52
C ILE A 196 18.60 -9.17 15.68
N PHE A 197 18.40 -8.47 14.57
CA PHE A 197 17.23 -8.61 13.72
C PHE A 197 17.53 -9.37 12.43
N VAL A 198 16.68 -10.34 12.09
CA VAL A 198 16.66 -11.04 10.79
C VAL A 198 15.50 -10.47 9.99
N GLU A 199 15.79 -9.84 8.85
CA GLU A 199 14.75 -9.41 7.92
C GLU A 199 14.13 -10.62 7.23
N ARG A 200 12.79 -10.65 7.14
CA ARG A 200 12.05 -11.79 6.58
C ARG A 200 10.90 -11.26 5.73
N ALA A 201 10.52 -12.00 4.69
CA ALA A 201 9.32 -11.70 3.90
C ALA A 201 8.08 -11.58 4.81
N GLN A 202 7.37 -10.46 4.74
CA GLN A 202 6.18 -10.20 5.56
C GLN A 202 4.92 -10.21 4.69
N PRO A 203 3.82 -10.84 5.15
CA PRO A 203 2.54 -10.73 4.48
C PRO A 203 1.84 -9.41 4.80
N ILE A 204 1.26 -8.77 3.79
CA ILE A 204 0.14 -7.85 3.91
C ILE A 204 -1.09 -8.59 3.40
N CYS A 205 -2.16 -8.66 4.17
CA CYS A 205 -3.42 -9.24 3.69
C CYS A 205 -4.31 -8.12 3.16
N PHE A 206 -4.75 -8.23 1.90
CA PHE A 206 -5.77 -7.36 1.35
C PHE A 206 -7.15 -7.90 1.73
N THR A 207 -7.88 -7.16 2.57
CA THR A 207 -9.23 -7.49 3.03
C THR A 207 -10.26 -6.89 2.07
N GLY A 208 -10.25 -7.32 0.80
CA GLY A 208 -11.31 -6.99 -0.16
C GLY A 208 -12.56 -7.84 0.05
N ASP A 209 -12.36 -9.11 0.41
CA ASP A 209 -13.40 -10.09 0.75
C ASP A 209 -13.02 -10.74 2.10
N PRO A 210 -13.86 -10.61 3.16
CA PRO A 210 -13.60 -11.23 4.46
C PRO A 210 -13.45 -12.76 4.40
N GLU A 211 -14.05 -13.42 3.42
CA GLU A 211 -13.99 -14.88 3.25
C GLU A 211 -12.80 -15.33 2.39
N ASN A 212 -12.21 -14.43 1.60
CA ASN A 212 -11.07 -14.71 0.71
C ASN A 212 -9.94 -13.69 0.92
N LEU A 213 -9.18 -13.87 1.99
CA LEU A 213 -7.99 -13.06 2.25
C LEU A 213 -6.92 -13.29 1.17
N ILE A 214 -6.66 -12.27 0.37
CA ILE A 214 -5.53 -12.28 -0.58
C ILE A 214 -4.28 -11.87 0.19
N GLN A 215 -3.38 -12.82 0.39
CA GLN A 215 -2.08 -12.56 0.99
C GLN A 215 -1.11 -12.01 -0.06
N VAL A 216 -0.59 -10.80 0.17
CA VAL A 216 0.49 -10.17 -0.59
C VAL A 216 1.77 -10.32 0.23
N ASP A 217 2.71 -11.16 -0.21
CA ASP A 217 4.01 -11.24 0.45
C ASP A 217 4.94 -10.13 -0.08
N ILE A 218 5.48 -9.30 0.81
CA ILE A 218 6.49 -8.31 0.48
C ILE A 218 7.87 -8.89 0.81
N ILE A 219 8.74 -8.88 -0.19
CA ILE A 219 10.13 -9.30 -0.06
C ILE A 219 11.03 -8.08 -0.34
N PRO A 220 11.86 -7.65 0.64
CA PRO A 220 12.84 -6.59 0.45
C PRO A 220 13.78 -6.87 -0.72
N PRO A 221 14.20 -5.86 -1.50
CA PRO A 221 14.93 -6.06 -2.76
C PRO A 221 16.31 -6.72 -2.61
N HIS A 222 16.89 -6.69 -1.41
CA HIS A 222 18.17 -7.34 -1.11
C HIS A 222 18.03 -8.79 -0.61
N LEU A 223 16.80 -9.30 -0.41
CA LEU A 223 16.56 -10.68 0.02
C LEU A 223 16.48 -11.69 -1.15
N PRO A 224 15.74 -11.45 -2.26
CA PRO A 224 15.77 -12.36 -3.39
C PRO A 224 16.75 -11.87 -4.46
N PRO A 225 17.93 -12.49 -4.63
CA PRO A 225 18.76 -12.27 -5.83
C PRO A 225 18.05 -12.71 -7.13
N TYR A 226 17.02 -13.56 -7.06
CA TYR A 226 16.29 -14.06 -8.22
C TYR A 226 14.93 -13.36 -8.41
N LEU A 227 14.81 -12.60 -9.50
CA LEU A 227 13.56 -12.05 -9.98
C LEU A 227 13.11 -12.85 -11.22
N PRO A 228 11.94 -13.51 -11.21
CA PRO A 228 11.42 -14.22 -12.38
C PRO A 228 11.37 -13.33 -13.63
N ALA A 229 11.63 -13.90 -14.80
CA ALA A 229 11.72 -13.13 -16.05
C ALA A 229 10.42 -12.40 -16.42
N HIS A 230 9.28 -12.96 -16.02
CA HIS A 230 7.95 -12.38 -16.25
C HIS A 230 7.42 -11.55 -15.07
N ALA A 231 8.24 -11.26 -14.06
CA ALA A 231 7.86 -10.33 -13.01
C ALA A 231 7.69 -8.92 -13.59
N VAL A 232 6.57 -8.29 -13.29
CA VAL A 232 6.22 -6.94 -13.76
C VAL A 232 6.00 -6.03 -12.57
N THR A 233 6.19 -4.72 -12.77
CA THR A 233 5.84 -3.73 -11.75
C THR A 233 4.33 -3.71 -11.56
N LEU A 234 3.87 -3.62 -10.30
CA LEU A 234 2.45 -3.68 -9.97
C LEU A 234 1.62 -2.64 -10.75
N GLY A 235 2.12 -1.41 -10.89
CA GLY A 235 1.53 -0.33 -11.68
C GLY A 235 1.42 -0.58 -13.19
N SER A 236 2.09 -1.61 -13.73
CA SER A 236 2.00 -2.01 -15.13
C SER A 236 1.10 -3.23 -15.37
N VAL A 237 0.59 -3.86 -14.30
CA VAL A 237 -0.27 -5.04 -14.39
C VAL A 237 -1.62 -4.65 -14.99
N ASN A 238 -2.03 -5.37 -16.04
CA ASN A 238 -3.40 -5.32 -16.54
C ASN A 238 -4.30 -6.19 -15.64
N PRO A 239 -5.27 -5.63 -14.89
CA PRO A 239 -6.12 -6.42 -14.00
C PRO A 239 -7.02 -7.41 -14.75
N ASN A 240 -7.32 -7.15 -16.04
CA ASN A 240 -8.10 -8.07 -16.88
C ASN A 240 -7.26 -9.19 -17.49
N HIS A 241 -5.93 -9.12 -17.36
CA HIS A 241 -5.01 -10.10 -17.90
C HIS A 241 -3.82 -10.27 -16.95
N LEU A 242 -4.04 -11.05 -15.88
CA LEU A 242 -3.00 -11.32 -14.90
C LEU A 242 -1.89 -12.18 -15.53
N HIS A 243 -0.66 -11.71 -15.41
CA HIS A 243 0.52 -12.44 -15.86
C HIS A 243 0.80 -13.57 -14.88
N PHE A 244 0.79 -14.81 -15.37
CA PHE A 244 1.22 -15.97 -14.60
C PHE A 244 2.71 -16.21 -14.84
N LEU A 245 3.44 -16.55 -13.78
CA LEU A 245 4.82 -16.99 -13.92
C LEU A 245 4.87 -18.33 -14.66
N ALA A 246 5.91 -18.51 -15.49
CA ALA A 246 6.17 -19.80 -16.10
C ALA A 246 6.39 -20.86 -15.00
N PRO A 247 5.96 -22.13 -15.20
CA PRO A 247 6.11 -23.15 -14.16
C PRO A 247 7.56 -23.36 -13.70
N LEU A 248 8.53 -23.21 -14.61
CA LEU A 248 9.96 -23.27 -14.28
C LEU A 248 10.40 -22.10 -13.39
N ASP A 249 10.00 -20.88 -13.73
CA ASP A 249 10.26 -19.70 -12.91
C ASP A 249 9.63 -19.83 -11.52
N LEU A 250 8.40 -20.34 -11.46
CA LEU A 250 7.71 -20.57 -10.20
C LEU A 250 8.42 -21.63 -9.36
N LEU A 251 8.93 -22.71 -9.99
CA LEU A 251 9.73 -23.73 -9.30
C LEU A 251 10.98 -23.12 -8.69
N VAL A 252 11.79 -22.42 -9.49
CA VAL A 252 13.03 -21.78 -9.05
C VAL A 252 12.75 -20.79 -7.91
N TYR A 253 11.72 -19.96 -8.08
CA TYR A 253 11.31 -18.99 -7.07
C TYR A 253 10.88 -19.65 -5.75
N LYS A 254 10.11 -20.74 -5.82
CA LYS A 254 9.67 -21.51 -4.64
C LYS A 254 10.85 -22.12 -3.88
N ILE A 255 11.80 -22.74 -4.60
CA ILE A 255 13.03 -23.29 -4.01
C ILE A 255 13.82 -22.18 -3.32
N HIS A 256 14.04 -21.08 -4.03
CA HIS A 256 14.84 -19.96 -3.56
C HIS A 256 14.21 -19.29 -2.33
N CYS A 257 12.91 -19.01 -2.37
CA CYS A 257 12.20 -18.34 -1.28
C CYS A 257 11.95 -19.23 -0.06
N CYS A 258 11.93 -20.55 -0.20
CA CYS A 258 11.65 -21.47 0.90
C CYS A 258 12.57 -21.21 2.11
N SER A 259 13.88 -21.07 1.91
CA SER A 259 14.84 -20.79 2.98
C SER A 259 14.62 -19.44 3.67
N MET A 260 13.99 -18.48 2.97
CA MET A 260 13.75 -17.11 3.42
C MET A 260 12.40 -16.92 4.13
N ARG A 261 11.48 -17.89 4.08
CA ARG A 261 10.16 -17.75 4.72
C ARG A 261 10.31 -17.73 6.25
N PRO A 262 9.53 -16.89 6.96
CA PRO A 262 9.54 -16.86 8.43
C PRO A 262 8.81 -18.03 9.08
N SER A 263 7.77 -18.56 8.42
CA SER A 263 6.88 -19.59 8.95
C SER A 263 7.28 -20.96 8.43
N SER A 264 7.39 -21.94 9.33
CA SER A 264 7.62 -23.34 8.97
C SER A 264 6.49 -23.91 8.11
N ASP A 265 5.25 -23.44 8.27
CA ASP A 265 4.13 -23.84 7.42
C ASP A 265 4.31 -23.34 5.98
N LYS A 266 4.75 -22.08 5.81
CA LYS A 266 5.07 -21.53 4.48
C LYS A 266 6.25 -22.27 3.84
N ARG A 267 7.28 -22.62 4.62
CA ARG A 267 8.42 -23.43 4.14
C ARG A 267 7.96 -24.81 3.64
N ARG A 268 7.13 -25.51 4.44
CA ARG A 268 6.53 -26.79 4.02
C ARG A 268 5.66 -26.64 2.78
N GLN A 269 4.90 -25.55 2.67
CA GLN A 269 4.08 -25.30 1.50
C GLN A 269 4.94 -25.06 0.26
N ASP A 270 5.96 -24.20 0.34
CA ASP A 270 6.87 -23.91 -0.78
C ASP A 270 7.61 -25.17 -1.23
N ALA A 271 8.07 -26.01 -0.30
CA ALA A 271 8.73 -27.28 -0.62
C ALA A 271 7.78 -28.29 -1.31
N ARG A 272 6.53 -28.39 -0.84
CA ARG A 272 5.50 -29.24 -1.49
C ARG A 272 5.11 -28.73 -2.88
N ASP A 273 4.97 -27.41 -3.03
CA ASP A 273 4.66 -26.80 -4.32
C ASP A 273 5.81 -27.04 -5.31
N ALA A 274 7.06 -26.83 -4.87
CA ALA A 274 8.25 -27.09 -5.67
C ALA A 274 8.32 -28.56 -6.12
N GLN A 275 8.08 -29.52 -5.22
CA GLN A 275 8.06 -30.94 -5.56
C GLN A 275 7.00 -31.27 -6.62
N LYS A 276 5.79 -30.70 -6.49
CA LYS A 276 4.73 -30.85 -7.50
C LYS A 276 5.14 -30.26 -8.85
N LEU A 277 5.77 -29.09 -8.84
CA LEU A 277 6.24 -28.43 -10.06
C LEU A 277 7.34 -29.23 -10.75
N VAL A 278 8.26 -29.84 -10.00
CA VAL A 278 9.24 -30.79 -10.55
C VAL A 278 8.52 -31.92 -11.28
N ASN A 279 7.56 -32.59 -10.62
CA ASN A 279 6.83 -33.71 -11.24
C ASN A 279 6.10 -33.30 -12.53
N ILE A 280 5.51 -32.10 -12.55
CA ILE A 280 4.83 -31.55 -13.74
C ILE A 280 5.85 -31.30 -14.86
N LEU A 281 6.95 -30.63 -14.54
CA LEU A 281 7.97 -30.25 -15.52
C LEU A 281 8.72 -31.47 -16.07
N SER A 282 9.12 -32.41 -15.20
CA SER A 282 9.76 -33.67 -15.59
C SER A 282 8.87 -34.53 -16.50
N GLY A 283 7.54 -34.45 -16.34
CA GLY A 283 6.58 -35.10 -17.25
C GLY A 283 6.49 -34.46 -18.64
N GLN A 284 6.98 -33.23 -18.80
CA GLN A 284 6.99 -32.46 -20.05
C GLN A 284 8.36 -32.46 -20.75
N GLY A 285 9.41 -32.92 -20.06
CA GLY A 285 10.79 -32.96 -20.54
C GLY A 285 11.79 -32.84 -19.39
N GLY A 286 13.10 -32.85 -19.70
CA GLY A 286 14.11 -32.55 -18.69
C GLY A 286 14.03 -31.08 -18.24
N ILE A 287 14.29 -30.82 -16.95
CA ILE A 287 14.42 -29.46 -16.42
C ILE A 287 15.78 -28.91 -16.83
N ALA A 288 15.79 -27.79 -17.55
CA ALA A 288 17.00 -27.08 -17.95
C ALA A 288 17.02 -25.70 -17.31
N LEU A 289 17.94 -25.47 -16.38
CA LEU A 289 18.10 -24.20 -15.67
C LEU A 289 19.13 -23.34 -16.40
N ASP A 290 18.84 -22.04 -16.53
CA ASP A 290 19.88 -21.08 -16.89
C ASP A 290 20.80 -20.77 -15.70
N ASN A 291 21.86 -20.00 -15.92
CA ASN A 291 22.83 -19.67 -14.88
C ASN A 291 22.20 -18.95 -13.68
N SER A 292 21.25 -18.04 -13.91
CA SER A 292 20.60 -17.28 -12.83
C SER A 292 19.68 -18.18 -12.00
N GLN A 293 18.92 -19.04 -12.67
CA GLN A 293 18.04 -20.02 -12.06
C GLN A 293 18.83 -21.06 -11.26
N LEU A 294 19.96 -21.53 -11.81
CA LEU A 294 20.86 -22.45 -11.13
C LEU A 294 21.39 -21.86 -9.82
N GLN A 295 21.89 -20.62 -9.84
CA GLN A 295 22.37 -19.96 -8.62
C GLN A 295 21.25 -19.78 -7.58
N ALA A 296 20.06 -19.41 -8.03
CA ALA A 296 18.89 -19.28 -7.17
C ALA A 296 18.50 -20.61 -6.50
N VAL A 297 18.48 -21.70 -7.28
CA VAL A 297 18.24 -23.06 -6.78
C VAL A 297 19.29 -23.46 -5.76
N LEU A 298 20.59 -23.31 -6.07
CA LEU A 298 21.68 -23.69 -5.17
C LEU A 298 21.62 -22.93 -3.84
N SER A 299 21.27 -21.64 -3.86
CA SER A 299 21.14 -20.84 -2.63
C SER A 299 19.94 -21.23 -1.74
N GLY A 300 18.87 -21.79 -2.33
CA GLY A 300 17.64 -22.14 -1.61
C GLY A 300 17.53 -23.61 -1.22
N LEU A 301 18.18 -24.50 -1.97
CA LEU A 301 17.99 -25.95 -1.88
C LEU A 301 18.25 -26.49 -0.49
N ASP A 302 19.36 -26.10 0.14
CA ASP A 302 19.73 -26.56 1.49
C ASP A 302 18.63 -26.27 2.52
N GLY A 303 18.05 -25.07 2.48
CA GLY A 303 16.96 -24.68 3.38
C GLY A 303 15.63 -25.35 3.06
N MET A 304 15.43 -25.81 1.81
CA MET A 304 14.22 -26.52 1.39
C MET A 304 14.27 -28.01 1.75
N LEU A 305 15.45 -28.64 1.75
CA LEU A 305 15.61 -30.07 2.03
C LEU A 305 15.00 -30.47 3.38
N GLU A 306 15.14 -29.63 4.39
CA GLU A 306 14.55 -29.82 5.73
C GLU A 306 13.02 -30.01 5.69
N TYR A 307 12.33 -29.47 4.67
CA TYR A 307 10.88 -29.44 4.57
C TYR A 307 10.30 -30.25 3.41
N SER A 308 11.13 -30.70 2.46
CA SER A 308 10.67 -31.30 1.19
C SER A 308 10.26 -32.77 1.26
N GLY A 309 10.63 -33.49 2.33
CA GLY A 309 10.38 -34.93 2.45
C GLY A 309 11.19 -35.81 1.48
N GLU A 310 11.85 -35.21 0.48
CA GLU A 310 12.72 -35.85 -0.50
C GLU A 310 14.21 -35.70 -0.12
N THR A 311 15.06 -36.54 -0.70
CA THR A 311 16.51 -36.49 -0.45
C THR A 311 17.21 -35.47 -1.35
N ARG A 312 18.43 -35.07 -0.99
CA ARG A 312 19.25 -34.19 -1.82
C ARG A 312 19.49 -34.79 -3.21
N GLU A 313 19.79 -36.09 -3.26
CA GLU A 313 20.06 -36.81 -4.51
C GLU A 313 18.86 -36.81 -5.44
N TRP A 314 17.64 -36.91 -4.88
CA TRP A 314 16.41 -36.80 -5.65
C TRP A 314 16.29 -35.41 -6.30
N TRP A 315 16.50 -34.35 -5.53
CA TRP A 315 16.43 -32.97 -6.02
C TRP A 315 17.50 -32.68 -7.06
N GLU A 316 18.75 -33.08 -6.82
CA GLU A 316 19.86 -32.86 -7.76
C GLU A 316 19.63 -33.59 -9.08
N SER A 317 19.14 -34.83 -9.03
CA SER A 317 18.79 -35.60 -10.21
C SER A 317 17.63 -34.96 -10.97
N ALA A 318 16.56 -34.60 -10.26
CA ALA A 318 15.34 -34.06 -10.87
C ALA A 318 15.55 -32.68 -11.50
N LEU A 319 16.43 -31.85 -10.91
CA LEU A 319 16.77 -30.51 -11.39
C LEU A 319 17.95 -30.50 -12.38
N GLY A 320 18.52 -31.66 -12.73
CA GLY A 320 19.65 -31.75 -13.65
C GLY A 320 20.95 -31.14 -13.10
N LEU A 321 21.12 -31.14 -11.77
CA LEU A 321 22.31 -30.64 -11.07
C LEU A 321 23.42 -31.70 -10.97
N SER A 322 23.06 -32.98 -11.14
CA SER A 322 24.00 -34.09 -11.13
C SER A 322 24.81 -34.14 -12.44
N GLY A 323 25.98 -33.50 -12.42
CA GLY A 323 27.02 -33.57 -13.45
C GLY A 323 28.38 -33.83 -12.84
#